data_AF-A0A954ZFN1-F1
#
_entry.id   AF-A0A954ZFN1-F1
#
_cell.length_a   1.000
_cell.length_b   1.000
_cell.length_c   1.000
_cell.angle_alpha   90.00
_cell.angle_beta   90.00
_cell.angle_gamma   90.00
#
_symmetry.space_group_name_H-M   'P 1'
#
loop_
_entity.id
_entity.type
_entity.pdbx_description
1 polymer ?
#
loop_
_entity_poly.entity_id
_entity_poly.type
_entity_poly.pdbx_seq_one_letter_code
_entity_poly.pdbx_strand_id
1 'polypeptide(L)'
;MTDMIMIDGAEGEGGGQVVRSSLALAIVTQSPVTITNVRAKRKRPGLLRQHLTALRAAADICGAQVTGNELGSSHVTFQPGPVHGGEYHFRIGTAGSTTLVMQTILLPLLCAEHCSQVTLEGGTQDPLAPPYRLRGNGGGRRGSGDRPSLDVAEPVPGSCERLSNRVWVVSATRS
;
A
#
# COMPACT_ATOMS: atom_id res chain seq x y z
N MET A 1 -10.47 -14.25 21.22
CA MET A 1 -9.04 -14.03 21.49
C MET A 1 -8.32 -14.34 20.20
N THR A 2 -7.69 -13.34 19.59
CA THR A 2 -6.88 -13.57 18.39
C THR A 2 -5.46 -13.83 18.83
N ASP A 3 -4.98 -15.05 18.63
CA ASP A 3 -3.61 -15.43 18.96
C ASP A 3 -2.62 -14.67 18.08
N MET A 4 -1.46 -14.33 18.65
CA MET A 4 -0.39 -13.68 17.89
C MET A 4 0.25 -14.68 16.93
N ILE A 5 0.27 -14.32 15.66
CA ILE A 5 0.86 -15.13 14.59
C ILE A 5 2.36 -14.82 14.48
N MET A 6 3.19 -15.85 14.53
CA MET A 6 4.64 -15.74 14.32
C MET A 6 4.99 -16.11 12.88
N ILE A 7 5.73 -15.24 12.20
CA ILE A 7 6.13 -15.43 10.80
C ILE A 7 7.65 -15.28 10.69
N ASP A 8 8.30 -16.26 10.08
CA ASP A 8 9.71 -16.14 9.68
C ASP A 8 9.81 -15.45 8.31
N GLY A 9 10.33 -14.22 8.30
CA GLY A 9 10.55 -13.40 7.11
C GLY A 9 11.70 -13.86 6.21
N ALA A 10 12.44 -14.89 6.58
CA ALA A 10 13.43 -15.56 5.74
C ALA A 10 12.83 -16.71 4.91
N GLU A 11 11.63 -17.17 5.23
CA GLU A 11 10.94 -18.23 4.50
C GLU A 11 10.52 -17.77 3.09
N GLY A 12 10.41 -18.73 2.15
CA GLY A 12 10.12 -18.45 0.74
C GLY A 12 11.17 -17.56 0.05
N GLU A 13 10.73 -16.47 -0.58
CA GLU A 13 11.62 -15.56 -1.32
C GLU A 13 12.53 -14.69 -0.42
N GLY A 14 12.30 -14.70 0.91
CA GLY A 14 13.02 -13.85 1.87
C GLY A 14 13.01 -12.36 1.48
N GLY A 15 11.93 -11.93 0.81
CA GLY A 15 11.79 -10.61 0.19
C GLY A 15 10.90 -9.66 0.99
N GLY A 16 10.58 -8.51 0.38
CA GLY A 16 9.63 -7.56 0.99
C GLY A 16 8.16 -7.97 0.90
N GLN A 17 7.84 -9.01 0.11
CA GLN A 17 6.46 -9.46 -0.11
C GLN A 17 5.84 -10.08 1.14
N VAL A 18 6.61 -10.86 1.90
CA VAL A 18 6.12 -11.48 3.15
C VAL A 18 5.62 -10.39 4.11
N VAL A 19 6.39 -9.32 4.30
CA VAL A 19 6.00 -8.19 5.14
C VAL A 19 4.69 -7.57 4.67
N ARG A 20 4.55 -7.28 3.38
CA ARG A 20 3.35 -6.63 2.84
C ARG A 20 2.10 -7.50 2.96
N SER A 21 2.19 -8.77 2.60
CA SER A 21 1.07 -9.71 2.68
C SER A 21 0.67 -9.97 4.13
N SER A 22 1.65 -10.16 5.02
CA SER A 22 1.40 -10.38 6.45
C SER A 22 0.69 -9.19 7.11
N LEU A 23 1.08 -7.96 6.78
CA LEU A 23 0.41 -6.76 7.28
C LEU A 23 -1.02 -6.65 6.75
N ALA A 24 -1.23 -6.81 5.44
CA ALA A 24 -2.57 -6.74 4.85
C ALA A 24 -3.51 -7.79 5.46
N LEU A 25 -3.04 -9.03 5.62
CA LEU A 25 -3.81 -10.11 6.23
C LEU A 25 -4.06 -9.87 7.71
N ALA A 26 -3.05 -9.45 8.48
CA ALA A 26 -3.21 -9.14 9.90
C ALA A 26 -4.34 -8.14 10.13
N ILE A 27 -4.40 -7.09 9.30
CA ILE A 27 -5.46 -6.08 9.39
C ILE A 27 -6.83 -6.68 9.06
N VAL A 28 -6.95 -7.44 7.97
CA VAL A 28 -8.24 -8.03 7.56
C VAL A 28 -8.75 -9.07 8.56
N THR A 29 -7.85 -9.89 9.11
CA THR A 29 -8.20 -10.94 10.08
C THR A 29 -8.23 -10.43 11.52
N GLN A 30 -7.91 -9.15 11.74
CA GLN A 30 -7.76 -8.55 13.08
C GLN A 30 -6.88 -9.40 14.02
N SER A 31 -5.80 -9.96 13.45
CA SER A 31 -4.87 -10.87 14.14
C SER A 31 -3.50 -10.21 14.28
N PRO A 32 -2.95 -10.07 15.51
CA PRO A 32 -1.60 -9.57 15.70
C PRO A 32 -0.56 -10.48 15.02
N VAL A 33 0.50 -9.88 14.48
CA VAL A 33 1.56 -10.62 13.80
C VAL A 33 2.94 -10.14 14.24
N THR A 34 3.86 -11.07 14.47
CA THR A 34 5.28 -10.79 14.65
C THR A 34 6.07 -11.45 13.52
N ILE A 35 6.84 -10.64 12.80
CA ILE A 35 7.70 -11.06 11.70
C ILE A 35 9.14 -10.97 12.16
N THR A 36 9.84 -12.10 12.20
CA THR A 36 11.27 -12.19 12.51
C THR A 36 12.08 -12.37 11.23
N ASN A 37 13.41 -12.26 11.29
CA ASN A 37 14.33 -12.48 10.17
C ASN A 37 13.97 -11.72 8.88
N VAL A 38 13.44 -10.50 9.01
CA VAL A 38 12.97 -9.72 7.86
C VAL A 38 14.10 -9.55 6.83
N ARG A 39 13.91 -10.14 5.65
CA ARG A 39 14.86 -10.09 4.53
C ARG A 39 16.26 -10.63 4.85
N ALA A 40 16.38 -11.59 5.77
CA ALA A 40 17.66 -12.14 6.21
C ALA A 40 18.49 -12.76 5.06
N LYS A 41 17.84 -13.30 4.02
CA LYS A 41 18.51 -13.91 2.84
C LYS A 41 18.93 -12.90 1.76
N ARG A 42 18.78 -11.58 1.97
CA ARG A 42 19.11 -10.54 0.97
C ARG A 42 20.40 -9.81 1.33
N LYS A 43 21.12 -9.31 0.31
CA LYS A 43 22.38 -8.54 0.45
C LYS A 43 22.30 -7.38 1.46
N ARG A 44 21.14 -6.73 1.54
CA ARG A 44 20.83 -5.73 2.57
C ARG A 44 19.68 -6.29 3.41
N PRO A 45 19.90 -6.87 4.59
CA PRO A 45 18.82 -7.42 5.42
C PRO A 45 17.99 -6.31 6.09
N GLY A 46 16.88 -6.70 6.72
CA GLY A 46 15.99 -5.83 7.48
C GLY A 46 15.04 -4.97 6.65
N LEU A 47 14.28 -4.11 7.33
CA LEU A 47 13.37 -3.16 6.72
C LEU A 47 14.13 -2.11 5.90
N LEU A 48 13.64 -1.85 4.69
CA LEU A 48 14.09 -0.75 3.84
C LEU A 48 13.02 0.33 3.86
N ARG A 49 13.33 1.51 3.31
CA ARG A 49 12.40 2.65 3.24
C ARG A 49 11.01 2.25 2.72
N GLN A 50 10.93 1.52 1.61
CA GLN A 50 9.65 1.06 1.07
C GLN A 50 8.84 0.16 2.02
N HIS A 51 9.51 -0.68 2.82
CA HIS A 51 8.84 -1.54 3.79
C HIS A 51 8.35 -0.73 4.99
N LEU A 52 9.16 0.24 5.44
CA LEU A 52 8.76 1.17 6.50
C LEU A 52 7.57 2.02 6.07
N THR A 53 7.56 2.53 4.84
CA THR A 53 6.43 3.32 4.36
C THR A 53 5.16 2.48 4.29
N ALA A 54 5.24 1.24 3.80
CA ALA A 54 4.09 0.32 3.81
C ALA A 54 3.61 0.00 5.24
N LEU A 55 4.54 -0.24 6.17
CA LEU A 55 4.24 -0.50 7.58
C LEU A 55 3.57 0.69 8.27
N ARG A 56 4.06 1.91 8.01
CA ARG A 56 3.48 3.15 8.54
C ARG A 56 2.11 3.42 7.95
N ALA A 57 1.95 3.29 6.63
CA ALA A 57 0.65 3.44 5.99
C ALA A 57 -0.37 2.42 6.53
N ALA A 58 0.05 1.17 6.71
CA ALA A 58 -0.76 0.13 7.34
C ALA A 58 -1.15 0.49 8.78
N ALA A 59 -0.24 1.06 9.56
CA ALA A 59 -0.52 1.50 10.92
C ALA A 59 -1.47 2.70 10.97
N ASP A 60 -1.32 3.66 10.05
CA ASP A 60 -2.13 4.88 10.00
C ASP A 60 -3.60 4.58 9.66
N ILE A 61 -3.87 3.62 8.76
CA ILE A 61 -5.25 3.30 8.36
C ILE A 61 -6.05 2.53 9.42
N CYS A 62 -5.37 1.86 10.36
CA CYS A 62 -6.03 1.02 11.37
C CYS A 62 -5.63 1.33 12.82
N GLY A 63 -4.89 2.42 13.04
CA GLY A 63 -4.40 2.80 14.37
C GLY A 63 -3.55 1.72 15.05
N ALA A 64 -2.75 0.98 14.28
CA ALA A 64 -2.01 -0.18 14.81
C ALA A 64 -0.90 0.23 15.79
N GLN A 65 -0.64 -0.63 16.78
CA GLN A 65 0.59 -0.56 17.56
C GLN A 65 1.70 -1.33 16.85
N VAL A 66 2.86 -0.70 16.69
CA VAL A 66 3.97 -1.28 15.93
C VAL A 66 5.27 -1.16 16.71
N THR A 67 6.00 -2.27 16.83
CA THR A 67 7.38 -2.30 17.33
C THR A 67 8.34 -2.65 16.19
N GLY A 68 9.58 -2.16 16.25
CA GLY A 68 10.57 -2.39 15.20
C GLY A 68 10.33 -1.60 13.90
N ASN A 69 9.59 -0.49 13.96
CA ASN A 69 9.32 0.43 12.84
C ASN A 69 10.54 1.33 12.51
N GLU A 70 11.70 0.70 12.30
CA GLU A 70 12.97 1.37 12.03
C GLU A 70 13.77 0.73 10.90
N LEU A 71 14.66 1.51 10.30
CA LEU A 71 15.39 1.11 9.10
C LEU A 71 16.45 0.07 9.48
N GLY A 72 16.46 -1.07 8.77
CA GLY A 72 17.32 -2.20 9.09
C GLY A 72 16.77 -3.15 10.15
N SER A 73 15.59 -2.88 10.73
CA SER A 73 14.98 -3.80 11.69
C SER A 73 14.75 -5.19 11.07
N SER A 74 15.14 -6.23 11.79
CA SER A 74 14.91 -7.64 11.45
C SER A 74 13.68 -8.22 12.16
N HIS A 75 13.07 -7.48 13.08
CA HIS A 75 11.96 -7.91 13.93
C HIS A 75 10.87 -6.84 13.94
N VAL A 76 9.64 -7.22 13.60
CA VAL A 76 8.49 -6.31 13.58
C VAL A 76 7.32 -6.99 14.25
N THR A 77 6.75 -6.36 15.28
CA THR A 77 5.44 -6.75 15.80
C THR A 77 4.42 -5.71 15.36
N PHE A 78 3.30 -6.18 14.83
CA PHE A 78 2.22 -5.36 14.33
C PHE A 78 0.90 -5.85 14.95
N GLN A 79 0.27 -4.97 15.71
CA GLN A 79 -1.02 -5.23 16.33
C GLN A 79 -2.08 -4.33 15.68
N PRO A 80 -2.91 -4.88 14.77
CA PRO A 80 -3.91 -4.10 14.05
C PRO A 80 -5.01 -3.61 15.00
N GLY A 81 -5.52 -2.41 14.73
CA GLY A 81 -6.83 -1.97 15.21
C GLY A 81 -7.89 -2.06 14.11
N PRO A 82 -9.10 -1.52 14.36
CA PRO A 82 -10.16 -1.45 13.35
C PRO A 82 -9.72 -0.55 12.19
N VAL A 83 -10.06 -0.94 10.96
CA VAL A 83 -9.78 -0.12 9.78
C VAL A 83 -10.76 1.02 9.70
N HIS A 84 -10.24 2.23 9.54
CA HIS A 84 -11.05 3.42 9.33
C HIS A 84 -11.00 3.81 7.85
N GLY A 85 -12.16 4.14 7.27
CA GLY A 85 -12.19 4.81 5.98
C GLY A 85 -12.00 6.31 6.17
N GLY A 86 -11.37 6.97 5.20
CA GLY A 86 -11.09 8.39 5.26
C GLY A 86 -10.14 8.86 4.18
N GLU A 87 -9.62 10.08 4.34
CA GLU A 87 -8.61 10.65 3.45
C GLU A 87 -7.21 10.37 3.98
N TYR A 88 -6.38 9.74 3.16
CA TYR A 88 -5.01 9.38 3.48
C TYR A 88 -4.05 9.94 2.45
N HIS A 89 -2.93 10.49 2.92
CA HIS A 89 -1.88 11.01 2.06
C HIS A 89 -0.53 10.45 2.48
N PHE A 90 0.08 9.62 1.63
CA PHE A 90 1.36 8.98 1.92
C PHE A 90 2.43 9.45 0.94
N ARG A 91 3.50 10.01 1.50
CA ARG A 91 4.70 10.41 0.76
C ARG A 91 5.81 9.39 0.95
N ILE A 92 6.10 8.62 -0.09
CA ILE A 92 7.11 7.54 -0.05
C ILE A 92 8.53 8.11 -0.25
N GLY A 93 8.64 9.27 -0.89
CA GLY A 93 9.92 9.89 -1.22
C GLY A 93 10.62 9.21 -2.41
N THR A 94 11.96 9.18 -2.40
CA THR A 94 12.79 8.71 -3.53
C THR A 94 12.54 7.24 -3.90
N ALA A 95 12.46 6.93 -5.20
CA ALA A 95 12.54 5.63 -5.90
C ALA A 95 11.74 4.42 -5.34
N GLY A 96 11.08 4.54 -4.19
CA GLY A 96 10.21 3.52 -3.63
C GLY A 96 8.92 3.44 -4.44
N SER A 97 8.49 2.22 -4.74
CA SER A 97 7.32 1.98 -5.57
C SER A 97 6.02 2.30 -4.82
N THR A 98 5.22 3.19 -5.39
CA THR A 98 3.86 3.50 -4.90
C THR A 98 2.94 2.29 -4.98
N THR A 99 3.11 1.42 -5.98
CA THR A 99 2.30 0.21 -6.13
C THR A 99 2.57 -0.80 -5.02
N LEU A 100 3.78 -0.84 -4.44
CA LEU A 100 4.08 -1.74 -3.33
C LEU A 100 3.41 -1.31 -2.02
N VAL A 101 3.34 0.00 -1.74
CA VAL A 101 2.57 0.51 -0.59
C VAL A 101 1.07 0.26 -0.83
N MET A 102 0.60 0.53 -2.05
CA MET A 102 -0.78 0.28 -2.45
C MET A 102 -1.20 -1.17 -2.20
N GLN A 103 -0.36 -2.14 -2.55
CA GLN A 103 -0.64 -3.57 -2.31
C GLN A 103 -0.92 -3.90 -0.84
N THR A 104 -0.30 -3.18 0.11
CA THR A 104 -0.49 -3.43 1.53
C THR A 104 -1.79 -2.85 2.06
N ILE A 105 -2.17 -1.64 1.62
CA ILE A 105 -3.32 -0.90 2.16
C ILE A 105 -4.61 -1.11 1.37
N LEU A 106 -4.54 -1.54 0.11
CA LEU A 106 -5.71 -1.71 -0.75
C LEU A 106 -6.74 -2.68 -0.15
N LEU A 107 -6.29 -3.89 0.19
CA LEU A 107 -7.18 -4.93 0.70
C LEU A 107 -7.84 -4.53 2.03
N PRO A 108 -7.11 -4.03 3.04
CA PRO A 108 -7.71 -3.47 4.24
C PRO A 108 -8.76 -2.39 3.99
N LEU A 109 -8.48 -1.43 3.11
CA LEU A 109 -9.40 -0.31 2.83
C LEU A 109 -10.64 -0.75 2.04
N LEU A 110 -10.55 -1.82 1.24
CA LEU A 110 -11.72 -2.45 0.63
C LEU A 110 -12.64 -3.09 1.66
N CYS A 111 -12.09 -3.54 2.79
CA CYS A 111 -12.85 -4.11 3.91
C CYS A 111 -13.34 -3.06 4.92
N ALA A 112 -13.01 -1.77 4.73
CA ALA A 112 -13.43 -0.70 5.64
C ALA A 112 -14.94 -0.40 5.53
N GLU A 113 -15.54 0.10 6.61
CA GLU A 113 -16.96 0.45 6.65
C GLU A 113 -17.29 1.73 5.87
N HIS A 114 -16.30 2.60 5.66
CA HIS A 114 -16.44 3.90 5.01
C HIS A 114 -15.60 4.03 3.75
N CYS A 115 -16.02 4.90 2.83
CA CYS A 115 -15.25 5.20 1.63
C CYS A 115 -13.88 5.77 2.00
N SER A 116 -12.87 5.41 1.22
CA SER A 116 -11.49 5.84 1.45
C SER A 116 -10.92 6.51 0.21
N GLN A 117 -10.22 7.63 0.41
CA GLN A 117 -9.45 8.31 -0.62
C GLN A 117 -7.99 8.28 -0.23
N VAL A 118 -7.14 7.72 -1.10
CA VAL A 118 -5.70 7.57 -0.84
C VAL A 118 -4.90 8.27 -1.91
N THR A 119 -4.01 9.17 -1.49
CA THR A 119 -3.04 9.85 -2.35
C THR A 119 -1.64 9.30 -2.07
N LEU A 120 -0.92 8.84 -3.10
CA LEU A 120 0.39 8.17 -2.96
C LEU A 120 1.46 8.91 -3.77
N GLU A 121 2.33 9.69 -3.14
CA GLU A 121 3.41 10.40 -3.84
C GLU A 121 4.71 9.58 -3.83
N GLY A 122 5.28 9.29 -5.00
CA GLY A 122 6.51 8.49 -5.11
C GLY A 122 6.79 7.90 -6.49
N GLY A 123 7.68 6.91 -6.54
CA GLY A 123 8.08 6.26 -7.79
C GLY A 123 6.97 5.38 -8.36
N THR A 124 6.55 5.66 -9.60
CA THR A 124 5.54 4.88 -10.34
C THR A 124 6.13 3.85 -11.29
N GLN A 125 7.44 3.92 -11.54
CA GLN A 125 8.17 3.00 -12.41
C GLN A 125 9.21 2.24 -11.59
N ASP A 126 8.78 1.13 -11.00
CA ASP A 126 9.67 0.11 -10.46
C ASP A 126 9.57 -1.12 -11.39
N PRO A 127 10.67 -1.57 -12.02
CA PRO A 127 10.68 -2.77 -12.86
C PRO A 127 10.26 -4.07 -12.14
N LEU A 128 10.31 -4.08 -10.80
CA LEU A 128 9.97 -5.21 -9.94
C LEU A 128 8.58 -5.11 -9.30
N ALA A 129 7.84 -4.04 -9.60
CA ALA A 129 6.44 -3.90 -9.20
C ALA A 129 5.54 -4.02 -10.43
N PRO A 130 4.30 -4.54 -10.30
CA PRO A 130 3.40 -4.63 -11.43
C PRO A 130 3.22 -3.23 -12.04
N PRO A 131 3.45 -3.06 -13.35
CA PRO A 131 3.35 -1.76 -13.99
C PRO A 131 1.90 -1.26 -13.89
N TYR A 132 1.71 -0.09 -13.31
CA TYR A 132 0.42 0.56 -13.31
C TYR A 132 0.15 1.13 -14.70
N ARG A 133 -0.46 0.32 -15.57
CA ARG A 133 -0.94 0.74 -16.89
C ARG A 133 -2.45 0.94 -16.81
N LEU A 134 -2.90 2.18 -16.63
CA LEU A 134 -4.31 2.55 -16.77
C LEU A 134 -4.76 2.24 -18.20
N ARG A 135 -5.69 1.29 -18.33
CA ARG A 135 -6.39 1.03 -19.59
C ARG A 135 -7.40 2.16 -19.78
N GLY A 136 -7.03 3.15 -20.58
CA GLY A 136 -7.96 4.16 -21.09
C GLY A 136 -9.14 3.47 -21.76
N ASN A 137 -10.34 3.92 -21.42
CA ASN A 137 -11.57 3.39 -21.99
C ASN A 137 -11.54 3.61 -23.50
N GLY A 138 -11.55 2.51 -24.27
CA GLY A 138 -11.45 2.53 -25.72
C GLY A 138 -12.75 3.01 -26.36
N GLY A 139 -12.98 4.32 -26.35
CA GLY A 139 -13.89 5.01 -27.26
C GLY A 139 -13.07 5.53 -28.44
N GLY A 140 -13.12 4.83 -29.56
CA GLY A 140 -12.30 5.16 -30.72
C GLY A 140 -12.60 6.55 -31.29
N ARG A 141 -11.53 7.23 -31.72
CA ARG A 141 -11.50 8.06 -32.94
C ARG A 141 -10.04 8.35 -33.29
N ARG A 142 -9.64 7.93 -34.51
CA ARG A 142 -8.40 8.32 -35.15
C ARG A 142 -8.50 9.81 -35.49
N GLY A 143 -7.45 10.56 -35.21
CA GLY A 143 -7.32 11.95 -35.62
C GLY A 143 -5.92 12.47 -35.28
N SER A 144 -5.20 12.86 -36.33
CA SER A 144 -3.86 13.45 -36.40
C SER A 144 -3.46 14.39 -35.27
N GLY A 145 -2.20 14.24 -34.82
CA GLY A 145 -1.25 15.34 -34.67
C GLY A 145 -1.59 16.41 -33.63
N ASP A 146 -1.53 16.07 -32.34
CA ASP A 146 -1.04 16.95 -31.30
C ASP A 146 -0.73 16.10 -30.05
N ARG A 147 0.38 16.37 -29.35
CA ARG A 147 0.72 15.66 -28.12
C ARG A 147 -0.30 16.10 -27.06
N PRO A 148 -1.15 15.21 -26.51
CA PRO A 148 -2.13 15.67 -25.57
C PRO A 148 -1.41 15.84 -24.23
N SER A 149 -1.21 17.08 -23.82
CA SER A 149 -1.19 17.44 -22.40
C SER A 149 -2.53 16.97 -21.85
N LEU A 150 -2.53 15.93 -21.02
CA LEU A 150 -3.76 15.32 -20.50
C LEU A 150 -3.99 15.80 -19.07
N ASP A 151 -5.05 16.59 -18.96
CA ASP A 151 -5.50 17.29 -17.78
C ASP A 151 -5.93 16.38 -16.63
N VAL A 152 -5.70 16.94 -15.44
CA VAL A 152 -6.21 16.55 -14.13
C VAL A 152 -7.72 16.30 -14.22
N ALA A 153 -8.18 15.11 -13.85
CA ALA A 153 -9.59 14.93 -13.53
C ALA A 153 -9.84 15.62 -12.18
N GLU A 154 -10.48 16.79 -12.21
CA GLU A 154 -10.91 17.47 -11.00
C GLU A 154 -11.89 16.60 -10.19
N PRO A 155 -11.83 16.63 -8.85
CA PRO A 155 -12.70 15.83 -7.99
C PRO A 155 -14.15 16.29 -8.18
N VAL A 156 -15.03 15.39 -8.59
CA VAL A 156 -16.47 15.67 -8.61
C VAL A 156 -16.98 15.56 -7.17
N PRO A 157 -17.42 16.66 -6.52
CA PRO A 157 -17.94 16.58 -5.17
C PRO A 157 -19.37 16.02 -5.21
N GLY A 158 -19.64 14.94 -4.46
CA GLY A 158 -20.99 14.70 -3.95
C GLY A 158 -21.91 13.69 -4.65
N SER A 159 -21.45 12.65 -5.34
CA SER A 159 -22.35 11.56 -5.78
C SER A 159 -21.98 10.17 -5.21
N CYS A 160 -22.50 9.90 -4.01
CA CYS A 160 -22.44 8.59 -3.35
C CYS A 160 -23.61 7.71 -3.80
N GLU A 161 -23.56 7.15 -5.01
CA GLU A 161 -24.58 6.19 -5.49
C GLU A 161 -24.06 4.75 -5.52
N ARG A 162 -24.04 4.13 -4.34
CA ARG A 162 -24.25 2.69 -4.06
C ARG A 162 -23.85 1.67 -5.15
N LEU A 163 -22.56 1.33 -5.18
CA LEU A 163 -22.05 -0.01 -5.52
C LEU A 163 -20.88 -0.29 -4.56
N SER A 164 -21.10 -1.19 -3.60
CA SER A 164 -20.15 -1.87 -2.69
C SER A 164 -18.74 -1.29 -2.56
N ASN A 165 -18.42 -0.69 -1.41
CA ASN A 165 -17.11 -0.25 -0.90
C ASN A 165 -16.16 0.42 -1.92
N ARG A 166 -16.22 1.76 -1.99
CA ARG A 166 -15.45 2.57 -2.95
C ARG A 166 -14.13 3.06 -2.35
N VAL A 167 -13.01 2.51 -2.83
CA VAL A 167 -11.65 3.05 -2.64
C VAL A 167 -11.28 3.91 -3.84
N TRP A 168 -10.92 5.16 -3.60
CA TRP A 168 -10.41 6.09 -4.61
C TRP A 168 -8.91 6.26 -4.44
N VAL A 169 -8.13 5.84 -5.44
CA VAL A 169 -6.67 6.07 -5.46
C VAL A 169 -6.41 7.30 -6.31
N VAL A 170 -6.13 8.42 -5.65
CA VAL A 170 -5.88 9.68 -6.34
C VAL A 170 -4.37 9.86 -6.46
N SER A 171 -3.89 9.63 -7.68
CA SER A 171 -2.59 10.08 -8.20
C SER A 171 -1.34 9.48 -7.54
N ALA A 172 -0.42 9.09 -8.41
CA ALA A 172 0.97 8.93 -8.07
C ALA A 172 1.80 9.95 -8.83
N THR A 173 2.12 11.05 -8.17
CA THR A 173 2.91 12.15 -8.74
C THR A 173 4.40 11.83 -8.65
N ARG A 174 5.10 12.16 -9.74
CA ARG A 174 6.55 12.11 -9.83
C ARG A 174 7.12 13.37 -9.17
N SER A 175 8.12 13.24 -8.31
CA SER A 175 9.05 14.35 -8.01
C SER A 175 10.12 14.42 -9.07
#